data_AF-A0ABD1MUC2-F1
#
_entry.id   AF-A0ABD1MUC2-F1
#
_cell.length_a   1.000
_cell.length_b   1.000
_cell.length_c   1.000
_cell.angle_alpha   90.00
_cell.angle_beta   90.00
_cell.angle_gamma   90.00
#
_symmetry.space_group_name_H-M   'P 1'
#
loop_
_entity.id
_entity.type
_entity.pdbx_description
1 polymer ?
#
loop_
_entity_poly.entity_id
_entity_poly.type
_entity_poly.pdbx_seq_one_letter_code
_entity_poly.pdbx_strand_id
1 'polypeptide(L)'
;MAEAFPLGRSTPQMTESDMEAAQHLIQLSEDSSSVDNTASKRNRDEEEGEEEEQEILQIMSEITISNKMREIFGDHEVVSQPKKQRRYRSLVNIYMATTPMSILQR
;
A
#
# COMPACT_ATOMS: atom_id res chain seq x y z
N MET A 1 -37.98 -17.65 23.30
CA MET A 1 -38.90 -17.64 22.14
C MET A 1 -38.04 -17.40 20.91
N ALA A 2 -38.12 -18.27 19.90
CA ALA A 2 -37.31 -18.20 18.69
C ALA A 2 -38.18 -17.62 17.56
N GLU A 3 -37.79 -16.47 17.02
CA GLU A 3 -38.32 -15.93 15.76
C GLU A 3 -37.28 -16.16 14.67
N ALA A 4 -37.63 -16.98 13.69
CA ALA A 4 -36.82 -17.22 12.50
C ALA A 4 -37.16 -16.16 11.45
N PHE A 5 -36.16 -15.37 11.04
CA PHE A 5 -36.31 -14.45 9.91
C PHE A 5 -36.17 -15.20 8.58
N PRO A 6 -37.03 -14.95 7.56
CA PRO A 6 -36.96 -15.66 6.30
C PRO A 6 -35.74 -15.21 5.47
N LEU A 7 -34.91 -16.19 5.09
CA LEU A 7 -33.80 -16.03 4.16
C LEU A 7 -34.34 -15.88 2.73
N GLY A 8 -34.82 -14.69 2.38
CA GLY A 8 -35.16 -14.34 1.00
C GLY A 8 -33.89 -14.06 0.20
N ARG A 9 -33.38 -15.05 -0.56
CA ARG A 9 -32.43 -14.79 -1.64
C ARG A 9 -33.17 -14.05 -2.76
N SER A 10 -33.10 -12.71 -2.76
CA SER A 10 -33.35 -11.97 -3.99
C SER A 10 -32.17 -12.19 -4.93
N THR A 11 -32.42 -12.79 -6.09
CA THR A 11 -31.50 -12.69 -7.22
C THR A 11 -31.37 -11.21 -7.57
N PRO A 12 -30.16 -10.62 -7.61
CA PRO A 12 -30.03 -9.25 -8.07
C PRO A 12 -30.51 -9.19 -9.53
N GLN A 13 -31.57 -8.42 -9.78
CA GLN A 13 -31.98 -8.09 -11.14
C GLN A 13 -30.95 -7.09 -11.67
N MET A 14 -30.09 -7.54 -12.58
CA MET A 14 -29.17 -6.64 -13.26
C MET A 14 -29.98 -5.67 -14.12
N THR A 15 -29.77 -4.38 -13.89
CA THR A 15 -30.37 -3.30 -14.66
C THR A 15 -29.61 -3.09 -15.97
N GLU A 16 -30.22 -2.40 -16.94
CA GLU A 16 -29.54 -2.07 -18.21
C GLU A 16 -28.25 -1.27 -17.97
N SER A 17 -28.26 -0.38 -16.97
CA SER A 17 -27.08 0.36 -16.53
C SER A 17 -25.97 -0.56 -15.97
N ASP A 18 -26.33 -1.65 -15.27
CA ASP A 18 -25.34 -2.61 -14.77
C ASP A 18 -24.69 -3.39 -15.92
N MET A 19 -25.43 -3.67 -16.99
CA MET A 19 -24.88 -4.32 -18.18
C MET A 19 -23.93 -3.40 -18.94
N GLU A 20 -24.27 -2.11 -19.07
CA GLU A 20 -23.41 -1.11 -19.70
C GLU A 20 -22.10 -0.94 -18.89
N ALA A 21 -22.21 -0.82 -17.57
CA ALA A 21 -21.05 -0.77 -16.68
C ALA A 21 -20.16 -2.02 -16.79
N ALA A 22 -20.76 -3.22 -16.89
CA ALA A 22 -20.01 -4.46 -17.07
C ALA A 22 -19.24 -4.50 -18.40
N GLN A 23 -19.83 -3.99 -19.49
CA GLN A 23 -19.14 -3.91 -20.79
C GLN A 23 -17.94 -2.98 -20.76
N HIS A 24 -18.05 -1.84 -20.07
CA HIS A 24 -16.92 -0.93 -19.89
C HIS A 24 -15.76 -1.58 -19.10
N LEU A 25 -16.06 -2.38 -18.07
CA LEU A 25 -15.02 -3.11 -17.34
C LEU A 25 -14.29 -4.15 -18.20
N ILE A 26 -15.01 -4.84 -19.10
CA ILE A 26 -14.42 -5.79 -20.04
C ILE A 26 -13.47 -5.05 -21.00
N GLN A 27 -13.90 -3.93 -21.59
CA GLN A 27 -13.07 -3.11 -22.49
C GLN A 27 -11.78 -2.65 -21.82
N LEU A 28 -11.86 -2.17 -20.57
CA LEU A 28 -10.69 -1.76 -19.80
C LEU A 28 -9.72 -2.91 -19.49
N SER A 29 -10.21 -4.16 -19.45
CA SER A 29 -9.36 -5.33 -19.22
C SER A 29 -8.60 -5.78 -20.48
N GLU A 30 -9.19 -5.57 -21.67
CA GLU A 30 -8.58 -5.94 -22.96
C GLU A 30 -7.49 -4.94 -23.40
N ASP A 31 -7.67 -3.66 -23.07
CA ASP A 31 -6.66 -2.61 -23.30
C ASP A 31 -5.42 -2.75 -22.39
N SER A 32 -5.43 -3.66 -21.40
CA SER A 32 -4.29 -3.93 -20.52
C SER A 32 -3.32 -5.00 -21.07
N SER A 33 -3.39 -5.34 -22.36
CA SER A 33 -2.50 -6.34 -22.98
C SER A 33 -1.07 -5.84 -23.30
N SER A 34 -0.63 -4.75 -22.68
CA SER A 34 0.75 -4.26 -22.83
C SER A 34 1.30 -3.68 -21.53
N VAL A 35 1.54 -4.52 -20.51
CA VAL A 35 2.60 -4.25 -19.53
C VAL A 35 3.33 -5.55 -19.16
N ASP A 36 4.63 -5.52 -19.39
CA ASP A 36 5.70 -6.45 -19.13
C ASP A 36 5.49 -7.75 -18.33
N ASN A 37 5.88 -8.84 -18.98
CA ASN A 37 6.34 -10.07 -18.33
C ASN A 37 7.72 -9.83 -17.68
N THR A 38 7.82 -9.01 -16.63
CA THR A 38 8.98 -9.08 -15.73
C THR A 38 8.61 -9.97 -14.55
N ALA A 39 8.64 -11.27 -14.82
CA ALA A 39 8.75 -12.28 -13.79
C ALA A 39 9.93 -11.90 -12.90
N SER A 40 9.64 -11.43 -11.69
CA SER A 40 10.59 -11.01 -10.68
C SER A 40 11.49 -12.19 -10.27
N LYS A 41 12.55 -12.41 -11.05
CA LYS A 41 13.70 -13.24 -10.70
C LYS A 41 14.49 -12.48 -9.65
N ARG A 42 14.24 -12.79 -8.38
CA ARG A 42 15.18 -12.47 -7.30
C ARG A 42 16.47 -13.24 -7.53
N ASN A 43 17.50 -12.60 -8.08
CA ASN A 43 18.93 -12.94 -7.99
C ASN A 43 19.66 -11.65 -8.42
N ARG A 44 20.17 -10.82 -7.50
CA ARG A 44 21.45 -10.94 -6.77
C ARG A 44 22.61 -10.36 -7.60
N ASP A 45 23.15 -9.27 -7.03
CA ASP A 45 24.49 -8.69 -7.16
C ASP A 45 24.91 -8.04 -8.49
N GLU A 46 25.27 -6.75 -8.36
CA GLU A 46 26.23 -5.93 -9.14
C GLU A 46 25.93 -5.61 -10.61
N GLU A 47 25.47 -4.38 -10.91
CA GLU A 47 26.07 -3.55 -11.95
C GLU A 47 25.65 -2.07 -11.84
N GLU A 48 26.64 -1.19 -11.73
CA GLU A 48 26.63 0.28 -11.55
C GLU A 48 26.05 1.05 -12.76
N GLY A 49 25.19 0.42 -13.56
CA GLY A 49 24.65 0.93 -14.83
C GLY A 49 23.13 0.89 -14.98
N GLU A 50 22.39 0.29 -14.04
CA GLU A 50 20.92 0.22 -14.05
C GLU A 50 20.26 1.17 -13.03
N GLU A 51 21.06 2.02 -12.36
CA GLU A 51 20.55 2.95 -11.33
C GLU A 51 19.82 4.15 -11.95
N GLU A 52 20.31 4.69 -13.07
CA GLU A 52 19.73 5.89 -13.70
C GLU A 52 18.31 5.63 -14.27
N GLU A 53 18.08 4.49 -14.94
CA GLU A 53 16.75 4.17 -15.47
C GLU A 53 15.72 3.89 -14.37
N GLN A 54 16.14 3.24 -13.28
CA GLN A 54 15.30 3.03 -12.10
C GLN A 54 15.00 4.34 -11.36
N GLU A 55 15.97 5.25 -11.27
CA GLU A 55 15.80 6.57 -10.68
C GLU A 55 14.80 7.41 -11.48
N ILE A 56 14.89 7.42 -12.82
CA ILE A 56 13.95 8.12 -13.70
C ILE A 56 12.52 7.59 -13.53
N LEU A 57 12.34 6.26 -13.52
CA LEU A 57 11.04 5.63 -13.30
C LEU A 57 10.47 5.96 -11.91
N GLN A 58 11.33 5.98 -10.89
CA GLN A 58 10.94 6.35 -9.53
C GLN A 58 10.51 7.84 -9.46
N ILE A 59 11.26 8.75 -10.07
CA ILE A 59 10.93 10.18 -10.14
C ILE A 59 9.60 10.41 -10.87
N MET A 60 9.37 9.72 -11.99
CA MET A 60 8.11 9.79 -12.73
C MET A 60 6.93 9.29 -11.89
N SER A 61 7.15 8.25 -11.07
CA SER A 61 6.14 7.76 -10.13
C SER A 61 5.84 8.77 -9.01
N GLU A 62 6.86 9.45 -8.48
CA GLU A 62 6.71 10.45 -7.41
C GLU A 62 5.97 11.71 -7.90
N ILE A 63 6.24 12.15 -9.12
CA ILE A 63 5.51 13.26 -9.77
C ILE A 63 4.03 12.90 -9.93
N THR A 64 3.74 11.68 -10.39
CA THR A 64 2.36 11.21 -10.60
C THR A 64 1.61 11.09 -9.28
N ILE A 65 2.26 10.58 -8.23
CA ILE A 65 1.68 10.46 -6.89
C ILE A 65 1.42 11.85 -6.29
N SER A 66 2.35 12.78 -6.44
CA SER A 66 2.23 14.14 -5.92
C SER A 66 1.06 14.90 -6.57
N ASN A 67 0.86 14.73 -7.88
CA ASN A 67 -0.27 15.33 -8.59
C ASN A 67 -1.61 14.73 -8.14
N LYS A 68 -1.69 13.39 -8.00
CA LYS A 68 -2.90 12.72 -7.49
C LYS A 68 -3.21 13.11 -6.05
N MET A 69 -2.20 13.25 -5.20
CA MET A 69 -2.37 13.71 -3.82
C MET A 69 -2.93 15.14 -3.77
N ARG A 70 -2.42 16.05 -4.62
CA ARG A 70 -2.94 17.42 -4.74
C ARG A 70 -4.37 17.45 -5.26
N GLU A 71 -4.72 16.60 -6.22
CA GLU A 71 -6.09 16.49 -6.74
C GLU A 71 -7.10 16.06 -5.66
N ILE A 72 -6.73 15.08 -4.83
CA ILE A 72 -7.61 14.52 -3.80
C ILE A 72 -7.67 15.40 -2.54
N PHE A 73 -6.54 15.95 -2.12
CA PHE A 73 -6.40 16.64 -0.83
C PHE A 73 -6.22 18.17 -0.96
N GLY A 74 -6.18 18.72 -2.18
CA GLY A 74 -5.91 20.13 -2.43
C GLY A 74 -4.44 20.53 -2.18
N ASP A 75 -4.16 21.83 -2.19
CA ASP A 75 -2.82 22.38 -1.93
C ASP A 75 -2.42 22.38 -0.44
N HIS A 76 -3.04 21.52 0.38
CA HIS A 76 -2.63 21.39 1.77
C HIS A 76 -1.22 20.81 1.83
N GLU A 77 -0.31 21.56 2.46
CA GLU A 77 1.06 21.12 2.70
C GLU A 77 1.02 19.79 3.45
N VAL A 78 1.41 18.71 2.76
CA VAL A 78 1.48 17.37 3.35
C VAL A 78 2.66 17.41 4.31
N VAL A 79 2.38 17.72 5.59
CA VAL A 79 3.39 17.69 6.64
C VAL A 79 3.84 16.25 6.80
N SER A 80 4.87 15.89 6.05
CA SER A 80 5.60 14.64 6.16
C SER A 80 6.19 14.60 7.57
N GLN A 81 5.53 13.89 8.49
CA GLN A 81 6.15 13.61 9.78
C GLN A 81 7.34 12.69 9.51
N PRO A 82 8.57 13.09 9.90
CA PRO A 82 9.71 12.22 9.74
C PRO A 82 9.44 10.93 10.50
N LYS A 83 9.46 9.80 9.79
CA LYS A 83 9.32 8.47 10.39
C LYS A 83 10.40 8.36 11.46
N LYS A 84 10.00 8.20 12.73
CA LYS A 84 10.96 8.02 13.83
C LYS A 84 11.84 6.82 13.49
N GLN A 85 13.10 7.09 13.18
CA GLN A 85 14.13 6.06 13.02
C GLN A 85 14.10 5.18 14.28
N ARG A 86 13.72 3.91 14.12
CA ARG A 86 13.72 2.95 15.23
C ARG A 86 15.19 2.72 15.61
N ARG A 87 15.67 3.47 16.60
CA ARG A 87 16.99 3.23 17.18
C ARG A 87 16.88 2.04 18.13
N TYR A 88 17.26 0.87 17.63
CA TYR A 88 17.47 -0.30 18.48
C TYR A 88 18.59 0.01 19.49
N ARG A 89 18.38 -0.34 20.75
CA ARG A 89 19.39 -0.27 21.81
C ARG A 89 19.79 -1.68 22.20
N SER A 90 21.07 -1.91 22.48
CA SER A 90 21.53 -3.19 23.04
C SER A 90 20.96 -3.39 24.44
N LEU A 91 20.82 -4.65 24.86
CA LEU A 91 20.39 -4.99 26.22
C LEU A 91 21.35 -4.41 27.27
N VAL A 92 22.66 -4.38 26.98
CA VAL A 92 23.68 -3.76 27.84
C VAL A 92 23.42 -2.27 28.02
N ASN A 93 23.13 -1.55 26.93
CA ASN A 93 22.84 -0.12 26.99
C ASN A 93 21.56 0.17 27.78
N ILE A 94 20.56 -0.70 27.70
CA ILE A 94 19.34 -0.56 28.49
C ILE A 94 19.69 -0.78 29.97
N TYR A 95 20.33 -1.88 30.31
CA TYR A 95 20.69 -2.23 31.69
C TYR A 95 21.54 -1.14 32.37
N MET A 96 22.50 -0.55 31.65
CA MET A 96 23.34 0.54 32.17
C MET A 96 22.60 1.89 32.27
N ALA A 97 21.60 2.14 31.42
CA ALA A 97 20.88 3.41 31.38
C ALA A 97 19.63 3.44 32.28
N THR A 98 19.15 2.30 32.74
CA THR A 98 17.90 2.19 33.53
C THR A 98 18.16 1.79 34.97
N THR A 99 17.43 2.41 35.91
CA THR A 99 17.44 2.01 37.31
C THR A 99 16.79 0.61 37.47
N PRO A 100 17.40 -0.31 38.24
CA PRO A 100 16.80 -1.62 38.46
C PRO A 100 15.46 -1.50 39.19
N MET A 101 14.45 -2.24 38.72
CA MET A 101 13.16 -2.32 39.41
C MET A 101 13.30 -3.22 40.64
N SER A 102 12.97 -2.69 41.83
CA SER A 102 12.91 -3.50 43.04
C SER A 102 11.75 -4.49 42.92
N ILE A 103 12.04 -5.78 42.93
CA ILE A 103 11.02 -6.82 42.99
C ILE A 103 10.51 -6.81 44.43
N LEU A 104 9.30 -6.29 44.65
CA LEU A 104 8.65 -6.35 45.97
C LEU A 104 8.39 -7.83 46.27
N GLN A 105 9.25 -8.44 47.08
CA GLN A 105 9.04 -9.80 47.57
C GLN A 105 7.85 -9.78 48.53
N ARG A 106 6.83 -10.59 48.24
CA ARG A 106 5.61 -10.75 49.03
C ARG A 106 5.77 -11.89 50.02
#